data_AF-A0A3C0Y6W9-F1
#
_entry.id   AF-A0A3C0Y6W9-F1
#
_cell.length_a   1.000
_cell.length_b   1.000
_cell.length_c   1.000
_cell.angle_alpha   90.00
_cell.angle_beta   90.00
_cell.angle_gamma   90.00
#
_symmetry.space_group_name_H-M   'P 1'
#
loop_
_entity.id
_entity.type
_entity.pdbx_description
1 polymer ?
#
loop_
_entity_poly.entity_id
_entity_poly.type
_entity_poly.pdbx_seq_one_letter_code
_entity_poly.pdbx_strand_id
1 'polypeptide(L)'
;MQNFWPSSGFSSLQRDERGWLKPSNDYLRLFLARPELAPVPESCQAERALHAALTDSPSRPVTSGELQVLQDADARESFTLFLRFRDGLLAAGTLEAYYLSLFPRDGTGRIDIAPLFIDLLAQAITHKLLDDSTDAYEVRAGEMLFR
;
A
#
# COMPACT_ATOMS: atom_id res chain seq x y z
N MET A 1 16.33 6.09 -16.70
CA MET A 1 15.34 6.98 -16.09
C MET A 1 15.84 7.42 -14.73
N GLN A 2 15.66 8.68 -14.37
CA GLN A 2 15.94 9.13 -13.00
C GLN A 2 14.85 8.59 -12.09
N ASN A 3 15.22 7.86 -11.04
CA ASN A 3 14.29 7.48 -9.99
C ASN A 3 14.12 8.67 -9.04
N PHE A 4 13.28 9.63 -9.40
CA PHE A 4 13.10 10.87 -8.65
C PHE A 4 12.34 10.67 -7.32
N TRP A 5 11.48 9.65 -7.22
CA TRP A 5 10.82 9.25 -5.96
C TRP A 5 11.03 7.76 -5.62
N PRO A 6 12.19 7.39 -5.04
CA PRO A 6 12.47 6.00 -4.67
C PRO A 6 11.45 5.41 -3.68
N SER A 7 10.86 6.24 -2.81
CA SER A 7 9.88 5.81 -1.80
C SER A 7 8.50 5.46 -2.38
N SER A 8 8.22 5.83 -3.63
CA SER A 8 6.93 5.55 -4.28
C SER A 8 6.67 4.07 -4.54
N GLY A 9 7.70 3.22 -4.47
CA GLY A 9 7.60 1.80 -4.81
C GLY A 9 7.39 1.48 -6.29
N PHE A 10 7.34 2.51 -7.15
CA PHE A 10 7.03 2.38 -8.57
C PHE A 10 7.96 1.40 -9.30
N SER A 11 9.25 1.39 -8.97
CA SER A 11 10.24 0.50 -9.57
C SER A 11 9.96 -1.01 -9.37
N SER A 12 9.10 -1.37 -8.41
CA SER A 12 8.69 -2.75 -8.14
C SER A 12 7.35 -3.16 -8.78
N LEU A 13 6.72 -2.22 -9.50
CA LEU A 13 5.41 -2.40 -10.11
C LEU A 13 5.53 -2.68 -11.60
N GLN A 14 4.59 -3.47 -12.12
CA GLN A 14 4.46 -3.74 -13.55
C GLN A 14 3.17 -3.13 -14.08
N ARG A 15 3.20 -2.72 -15.35
CA ARG A 15 2.02 -2.22 -16.06
C ARG A 15 1.23 -3.38 -16.66
N ASP A 16 -0.09 -3.31 -16.63
CA ASP A 16 -0.99 -4.21 -17.37
C ASP A 16 -1.17 -3.75 -18.83
N GLU A 17 -2.06 -4.43 -19.57
CA GLU A 17 -2.37 -4.11 -20.97
C GLU A 17 -2.95 -2.70 -21.18
N ARG A 18 -3.58 -2.13 -20.14
CA ARG A 18 -4.12 -0.76 -20.12
C ARG A 18 -3.09 0.24 -19.61
N GLY A 19 -1.89 -0.22 -19.30
CA GLY A 19 -0.83 0.57 -18.68
C GLY A 19 -1.03 0.79 -17.18
N TRP A 20 -1.99 0.16 -16.51
CA TRP A 20 -2.27 0.34 -15.08
C TRP A 20 -1.33 -0.50 -14.21
N LEU A 21 -1.07 -0.07 -12.99
CA LEU A 21 -0.09 -0.70 -12.11
C LEU A 21 -0.67 -1.91 -11.40
N LYS A 22 -0.08 -3.09 -11.64
CA LYS A 22 -0.43 -4.32 -10.93
C LYS A 22 0.24 -4.35 -9.56
N PRO A 23 -0.50 -4.66 -8.47
CA PRO A 23 0.11 -4.83 -7.16
C PRO A 23 1.12 -5.99 -7.20
N SER A 24 2.27 -5.79 -6.57
CA SER A 24 3.32 -6.80 -6.45
C SER A 24 3.63 -7.08 -4.98
N ASN A 25 4.21 -8.25 -4.70
CA ASN A 25 4.65 -8.58 -3.34
C ASN A 25 5.69 -7.57 -2.83
N ASP A 26 6.58 -7.09 -3.71
CA ASP A 26 7.58 -6.08 -3.34
C ASP A 26 6.93 -4.72 -2.99
N TYR A 27 5.89 -4.32 -3.71
CA TYR A 27 5.13 -3.13 -3.36
C TYR A 27 4.43 -3.27 -2.00
N LEU A 28 3.83 -4.43 -1.71
CA LEU A 28 3.20 -4.70 -0.42
C LEU A 28 4.19 -4.68 0.75
N ARG A 29 5.45 -5.10 0.52
CA ARG A 29 6.51 -5.05 1.54
C ARG A 29 6.84 -3.62 1.98
N LEU A 30 6.64 -2.62 1.13
CA LEU A 30 6.86 -1.22 1.50
C LEU A 30 5.93 -0.77 2.63
N PHE A 31 4.69 -1.26 2.64
CA PHE A 31 3.74 -0.99 3.72
C PHE A 31 4.15 -1.73 4.99
N LEU A 32 4.52 -3.01 4.88
CA LEU A 32 4.98 -3.83 6.02
C LEU A 32 6.28 -3.31 6.66
N ALA A 33 7.12 -2.60 5.90
CA ALA A 33 8.36 -2.00 6.39
C ALA A 33 8.13 -0.71 7.20
N ARG A 34 6.91 -0.18 7.22
CA ARG A 34 6.63 1.06 7.91
C ARG A 34 6.55 0.89 9.43
N PRO A 35 6.90 1.91 10.23
CA PRO A 35 6.89 1.84 11.68
C PRO A 35 5.56 1.41 12.30
N GLU A 36 4.44 1.70 11.63
CA GLU A 36 3.10 1.33 12.14
C GLU A 36 2.84 -0.18 12.09
N LEU A 37 3.60 -0.94 11.30
CA LEU A 37 3.48 -2.41 11.14
C LEU A 37 4.76 -3.17 11.51
N ALA A 38 5.92 -2.49 11.52
CA ALA A 38 7.20 -3.07 11.84
C ALA A 38 7.24 -3.50 13.32
N PRO A 39 7.71 -4.73 13.64
CA PRO A 39 7.81 -5.17 15.02
C PRO A 39 8.78 -4.31 15.81
N VAL A 40 8.40 -3.99 17.05
CA VAL A 40 9.26 -3.30 18.02
C VAL A 40 9.86 -4.31 19.00
N PRO A 41 10.90 -3.95 19.78
CA PRO A 41 11.49 -4.87 20.77
C PRO A 41 10.45 -5.46 21.73
N GLU A 42 9.42 -4.69 22.07
CA GLU A 42 8.34 -5.04 22.98
C GLU A 42 7.24 -5.91 22.34
N SER A 43 7.23 -6.06 21.01
CA SER A 43 6.20 -6.84 20.30
C SER A 43 6.11 -8.26 20.85
N CYS A 44 4.93 -8.85 20.85
CA CYS A 44 4.79 -10.25 21.27
C CYS A 44 5.32 -11.23 20.18
N GLN A 45 5.46 -12.51 20.54
CA GLN A 45 5.91 -13.54 19.58
C GLN A 45 4.94 -13.69 18.39
N ALA A 46 3.63 -13.53 18.63
CA ALA A 46 2.62 -13.63 17.59
C ALA A 46 2.74 -12.50 16.55
N GLU A 47 2.98 -11.25 16.99
CA GLU A 47 3.23 -10.12 16.10
C GLU A 47 4.46 -10.34 15.22
N ARG A 48 5.59 -10.75 15.82
CA ARG A 48 6.82 -11.06 15.07
C ARG A 48 6.60 -12.18 14.06
N ALA A 49 5.88 -13.24 14.44
CA ALA A 49 5.58 -14.35 13.56
C ALA A 49 4.67 -13.94 12.39
N LEU A 50 3.63 -13.14 12.67
CA LEU A 50 2.72 -12.61 11.66
C LEU A 50 3.47 -11.72 10.67
N HIS A 51 4.27 -10.77 11.17
CA HIS A 51 5.06 -9.87 10.35
C HIS A 51 6.08 -10.61 9.48
N ALA A 52 6.80 -11.58 10.04
CA ALA A 52 7.76 -12.39 9.28
C ALA A 52 7.06 -13.19 8.16
N ALA A 53 5.92 -13.82 8.47
CA ALA A 53 5.14 -14.58 7.49
C ALA A 53 4.57 -13.68 6.37
N LEU A 54 4.14 -12.46 6.70
CA LEU A 54 3.70 -11.47 5.72
C LEU A 54 4.85 -10.87 4.93
N THR A 55 6.03 -10.72 5.52
CA THR A 55 7.22 -10.24 4.80
C THR A 55 7.66 -11.25 3.73
N ASP A 56 7.65 -12.54 4.08
CA ASP A 56 7.95 -13.62 3.14
C ASP A 56 6.88 -13.73 2.03
N SER A 57 5.62 -13.78 2.43
CA SER A 57 4.47 -13.97 1.54
C SER A 57 3.40 -12.87 1.74
N PRO A 58 3.59 -11.65 1.19
CA PRO A 58 2.74 -10.48 1.48
C PRO A 58 1.27 -10.64 1.10
N SER A 59 1.01 -11.36 0.01
CA SER A 59 -0.33 -11.63 -0.51
C SER A 59 -1.03 -12.81 0.17
N ARG A 60 -0.41 -13.49 1.15
CA ARG A 60 -1.04 -14.63 1.81
C ARG A 60 -2.30 -14.20 2.58
N PRO A 61 -3.37 -15.00 2.58
CA PRO A 61 -4.51 -14.75 3.46
C PRO A 61 -4.09 -14.80 4.93
N VAL A 62 -4.73 -13.98 5.76
CA VAL A 62 -4.57 -13.96 7.22
C VAL A 62 -5.94 -14.13 7.84
N THR A 63 -6.05 -15.07 8.76
CA THR A 63 -7.31 -15.38 9.44
C THR A 63 -7.58 -14.41 10.60
N SER A 64 -8.85 -14.26 10.98
CA SER A 64 -9.20 -13.47 12.17
C SER A 64 -8.59 -14.04 13.46
N GLY A 65 -8.39 -15.37 13.53
CA GLY A 65 -7.72 -16.03 14.65
C GLY A 65 -6.26 -15.61 14.80
N GLU A 66 -5.53 -15.44 13.69
CA GLU A 66 -4.17 -14.91 13.71
C GLU A 66 -4.09 -13.48 14.23
N LEU A 67 -5.13 -12.65 14.02
CA LEU A 67 -5.19 -11.28 14.56
C LEU A 67 -5.55 -11.25 16.05
N GLN A 68 -6.41 -12.17 16.50
CA GLN A 68 -6.86 -12.22 17.91
C GLN A 68 -5.74 -12.60 18.89
N VAL A 69 -4.71 -13.30 18.43
CA VAL A 69 -3.56 -13.68 19.27
C VAL A 69 -2.54 -12.55 19.47
N LEU A 70 -2.65 -11.44 18.73
CA LEU A 70 -1.84 -10.24 18.97
C LEU A 70 -2.25 -9.64 20.31
N GLN A 71 -1.28 -9.42 21.21
CA GLN A 71 -1.57 -8.94 22.56
C GLN A 71 -1.78 -7.42 22.59
N ASP A 72 -1.03 -6.70 21.78
CA ASP A 72 -1.17 -5.26 21.61
C ASP A 72 -2.40 -4.93 20.73
N ALA A 73 -3.30 -4.11 21.28
CA ALA A 73 -4.51 -3.68 20.60
C ALA A 73 -4.20 -2.73 19.43
N ASP A 74 -3.19 -1.86 19.58
CA ASP A 74 -2.81 -0.88 18.56
C ASP A 74 -2.18 -1.61 17.37
N ALA A 75 -1.28 -2.57 17.63
CA ALA A 75 -0.73 -3.43 16.59
C ALA A 75 -1.83 -4.21 15.86
N ARG A 76 -2.80 -4.77 16.60
CA ARG A 76 -3.93 -5.50 16.00
C ARG A 76 -4.77 -4.61 15.09
N GLU A 77 -5.02 -3.36 15.49
CA GLU A 77 -5.75 -2.39 14.67
C GLU A 77 -4.97 -2.04 13.41
N SER A 78 -3.68 -1.74 13.52
CA SER A 78 -2.80 -1.45 12.37
C SER A 78 -2.77 -2.60 11.36
N PHE A 79 -2.59 -3.84 11.82
CA PHE A 79 -2.67 -5.02 10.94
C PHE A 79 -4.05 -5.18 10.31
N THR A 80 -5.12 -4.93 11.05
CA THR A 80 -6.49 -5.02 10.51
C THR A 80 -6.72 -4.02 9.38
N LEU A 81 -6.27 -2.77 9.55
CA LEU A 81 -6.36 -1.73 8.52
C LEU A 81 -5.52 -2.09 7.28
N PHE A 82 -4.29 -2.56 7.50
CA PHE A 82 -3.41 -3.00 6.42
C PHE A 82 -3.99 -4.17 5.62
N LEU A 83 -4.49 -5.20 6.30
CA LEU A 83 -5.04 -6.39 5.64
C LEU A 83 -6.28 -6.05 4.83
N ARG A 84 -7.17 -5.19 5.36
CA ARG A 84 -8.33 -4.70 4.60
C ARG A 84 -7.90 -3.99 3.31
N PHE A 85 -6.95 -3.07 3.43
CA PHE A 85 -6.40 -2.35 2.28
C PHE A 85 -5.78 -3.32 1.27
N ARG A 86 -4.91 -4.22 1.73
CA ARG A 86 -4.22 -5.19 0.88
C ARG A 86 -5.22 -6.08 0.14
N ASP A 87 -6.20 -6.64 0.85
CA ASP A 87 -7.18 -7.56 0.28
C ASP A 87 -8.05 -6.85 -0.77
N GLY A 88 -8.44 -5.60 -0.49
CA GLY A 88 -9.13 -4.75 -1.47
C GLY A 88 -8.28 -4.43 -2.70
N LEU A 89 -7.00 -4.08 -2.51
CA LEU A 89 -6.06 -3.80 -3.59
C LEU A 89 -5.84 -5.03 -4.48
N LEU A 90 -5.65 -6.21 -3.87
CA LEU A 90 -5.49 -7.47 -4.59
C LEU A 90 -6.77 -7.85 -5.35
N ALA A 91 -7.95 -7.64 -4.75
CA ALA A 91 -9.23 -7.90 -5.40
C ALA A 91 -9.49 -6.97 -6.60
N ALA A 92 -9.06 -5.72 -6.52
CA ALA A 92 -9.18 -4.75 -7.62
C ALA A 92 -8.21 -5.03 -8.78
N GLY A 93 -7.10 -5.73 -8.51
CA GLY A 93 -6.13 -6.16 -9.52
C GLY A 93 -5.17 -5.08 -10.03
N THR A 94 -5.49 -3.80 -9.86
CA THR A 94 -4.57 -2.67 -10.12
C THR A 94 -4.72 -1.56 -9.09
N LEU A 95 -3.65 -0.75 -8.91
CA LEU A 95 -3.65 0.40 -8.01
C LEU A 95 -4.69 1.44 -8.44
N GLU A 96 -4.76 1.75 -9.73
CA GLU A 96 -5.74 2.71 -10.27
C GLU A 96 -7.19 2.23 -10.09
N ALA A 97 -7.47 0.93 -10.32
CA ALA A 97 -8.81 0.37 -10.13
C ALA A 97 -9.24 0.49 -8.68
N TYR A 98 -8.35 0.13 -7.75
CA TYR A 98 -8.61 0.24 -6.32
C TYR A 98 -8.80 1.70 -5.91
N TYR A 99 -7.91 2.61 -6.32
CA TYR A 99 -8.00 4.03 -6.01
C TYR A 99 -9.33 4.64 -6.47
N LEU A 100 -9.75 4.37 -7.71
CA LEU A 100 -11.02 4.86 -8.24
C LEU A 100 -12.24 4.27 -7.52
N SER A 101 -12.14 3.04 -7.01
CA SER A 101 -13.23 2.40 -6.26
C SER A 101 -13.52 3.07 -4.92
N LEU A 102 -12.56 3.80 -4.34
CA LEU A 102 -12.74 4.57 -3.11
C LEU A 102 -13.64 5.80 -3.31
N PHE A 103 -13.75 6.29 -4.55
CA PHE A 103 -14.47 7.51 -4.91
C PHE A 103 -15.52 7.27 -6.01
N PRO A 104 -16.53 6.40 -5.76
CA PRO A 104 -17.56 6.12 -6.74
C PRO A 104 -18.40 7.37 -7.04
N ARG A 105 -18.82 7.49 -8.31
CA ARG A 105 -19.49 8.68 -8.86
C ARG A 105 -20.87 8.96 -8.26
N ASP A 106 -21.50 7.95 -7.68
CA ASP A 106 -22.81 8.03 -7.03
C ASP A 106 -22.73 8.57 -5.58
N GLY A 107 -21.52 8.86 -5.08
CA GLY A 107 -21.31 9.40 -3.75
C GLY A 107 -21.51 8.38 -2.62
N THR A 108 -21.68 7.09 -2.92
CA THR A 108 -21.83 6.05 -1.88
C THR A 108 -20.48 5.51 -1.38
N GLY A 109 -19.38 6.16 -1.78
CA GLY A 109 -18.03 5.80 -1.37
C GLY A 109 -17.87 5.85 0.13
N ARG A 110 -17.25 4.81 0.69
CA ARG A 110 -16.80 4.82 2.09
C ARG A 110 -15.29 4.64 2.07
N ILE A 111 -14.59 5.65 2.56
CA ILE A 111 -13.15 5.57 2.80
C ILE A 111 -12.98 4.96 4.19
N ASP A 112 -12.69 3.67 4.23
CA ASP A 112 -12.48 2.90 5.46
C ASP A 112 -11.04 2.37 5.60
N ILE A 113 -10.13 2.96 4.83
CA ILE A 113 -8.69 2.72 4.88
C ILE A 113 -7.95 3.93 5.42
N ALA A 114 -6.74 3.70 5.95
CA ALA A 114 -5.90 4.77 6.46
C ALA A 114 -5.56 5.80 5.34
N PRO A 115 -5.68 7.12 5.59
CA PRO A 115 -5.38 8.16 4.60
C PRO A 115 -4.00 8.02 3.95
N LEU A 116 -3.00 7.66 4.75
CA LEU A 116 -1.65 7.38 4.29
C LEU A 116 -1.58 6.35 3.15
N PHE A 117 -2.43 5.31 3.16
CA PHE A 117 -2.43 4.32 2.08
C PHE A 117 -2.95 4.92 0.77
N ILE A 118 -3.89 5.87 0.85
CA ILE A 118 -4.40 6.62 -0.30
C ILE A 118 -3.28 7.48 -0.89
N ASP A 119 -2.51 8.16 -0.05
CA ASP A 119 -1.38 9.00 -0.48
C ASP A 119 -0.30 8.16 -1.16
N LEU A 120 0.03 6.98 -0.63
CA LEU A 120 1.01 6.07 -1.24
C LEU A 120 0.57 5.52 -2.60
N LEU A 121 -0.74 5.26 -2.77
CA LEU A 121 -1.30 4.91 -4.08
C LEU A 121 -1.21 6.09 -5.04
N ALA A 122 -1.64 7.27 -4.60
CA ALA A 122 -1.59 8.49 -5.40
C ALA A 122 -0.15 8.81 -5.84
N GLN A 123 0.82 8.61 -4.96
CA GLN A 123 2.24 8.76 -5.28
C GLN A 123 2.70 7.78 -6.36
N ALA A 124 2.39 6.48 -6.22
CA ALA A 124 2.79 5.48 -7.22
C ALA A 124 2.12 5.73 -8.59
N ILE A 125 0.85 6.11 -8.60
CA ILE A 125 0.09 6.45 -9.81
C ILE A 125 0.66 7.73 -10.45
N THR A 126 0.96 8.74 -9.65
CA THR A 126 1.55 10.01 -10.14
C THR A 126 2.95 9.78 -10.70
N HIS A 127 3.79 8.97 -10.04
CA HIS A 127 5.10 8.60 -10.57
C HIS A 127 4.96 7.96 -11.95
N LYS A 128 4.05 7.00 -12.08
CA LYS A 128 3.76 6.36 -13.37
C LYS A 128 3.33 7.33 -14.46
N LEU A 129 2.56 8.37 -14.13
CA LEU A 129 2.17 9.41 -15.10
C LEU A 129 3.34 10.26 -15.56
N LEU A 130 4.36 10.43 -14.71
CA LEU A 130 5.52 11.29 -14.94
C LEU A 130 6.79 10.50 -15.27
N ASP A 131 6.68 9.20 -15.50
CA ASP A 131 7.82 8.27 -15.64
C ASP A 131 8.77 8.64 -16.80
N ASP A 132 8.21 9.21 -17.86
CA ASP A 132 8.93 9.71 -19.05
C ASP A 132 9.18 11.23 -19.00
N SER A 133 8.77 11.93 -17.93
CA SER A 133 8.98 13.38 -17.80
C SER A 133 10.45 13.69 -17.54
N THR A 134 10.96 14.69 -18.25
CA THR A 134 12.31 15.25 -18.06
C THR A 134 12.29 16.62 -17.38
N ASP A 135 11.11 17.17 -17.09
CA ASP A 135 10.95 18.48 -16.47
C ASP A 135 10.84 18.34 -14.94
N ALA A 136 11.84 18.86 -14.23
CA ALA A 136 11.87 18.86 -12.78
C ALA A 136 10.70 19.64 -12.15
N TYR A 137 10.13 20.64 -12.84
CA TYR A 137 8.98 21.39 -12.35
C TYR A 137 7.68 20.58 -12.43
N GLU A 138 7.49 19.77 -13.47
CA GLU A 138 6.35 18.84 -13.57
C GLU A 138 6.42 17.80 -12.46
N VAL A 139 7.59 17.20 -12.24
CA VAL A 139 7.84 16.28 -11.13
C VAL A 139 7.50 16.97 -9.80
N ARG A 140 8.05 18.15 -9.54
CA ARG A 140 7.77 18.86 -8.28
C ARG A 140 6.30 19.21 -8.09
N ALA A 141 5.60 19.61 -9.15
CA ALA A 141 4.16 19.90 -9.08
C ALA A 141 3.34 18.65 -8.77
N GLY A 142 3.74 17.48 -9.30
CA GLY A 142 3.10 16.20 -9.01
C GLY A 142 3.06 15.84 -7.52
N GLU A 143 4.03 16.30 -6.73
CA GLU A 143 4.04 16.07 -5.27
C GLU A 143 2.82 16.65 -4.55
N MET A 144 2.13 17.62 -5.14
CA MET A 144 0.92 18.21 -4.54
C MET A 144 -0.27 17.24 -4.50
N LEU A 145 -0.19 16.10 -5.20
CA LEU A 145 -1.28 15.12 -5.27
C LEU A 145 -1.26 14.08 -4.13
N PHE A 146 -0.19 14.02 -3.34
CA PHE A 146 0.01 12.99 -2.31
C PHE A 146 0.69 13.52 -1.04
N ARG A 147 0.66 14.84 -0.82
CA ARG A 147 1.28 15.53 0.31
C ARG A 147 0.28 15.88 1.39
#